data_AF-A0AAW5EI16-F1
#
_entry.id   AF-A0AAW5EI16-F1
#
_cell.length_a   1.000
_cell.length_b   1.000
_cell.length_c   1.000
_cell.angle_alpha   90.00
_cell.angle_beta   90.00
_cell.angle_gamma   90.00
#
_symmetry.space_group_name_H-M   'P 1'
#
loop_
_entity.id
_entity.type
_entity.pdbx_description
1 polymer ?
#
loop_
_entity_poly.entity_id
_entity_poly.type
_entity_poly.pdbx_seq_one_letter_code
_entity_poly.pdbx_strand_id
1 'polypeptide(L)'
;TGVYAALGIVAALLRRAQTGQGEYIDVAMLDVQVGLLANQAMNFLLGGRVPRRTGTAHPNIQPQRTFACADGDIVIVVGNDAQFATL
;
A
#
# COMPACT_ATOMS: atom_id res chain seq x y z
N THR A 1 3.30 -0.61 12.02
CA THR A 1 4.33 -0.05 12.91
C THR A 1 5.42 -1.05 13.26
N GLY A 2 5.08 -2.23 13.81
CA GLY A 2 6.09 -3.23 14.20
C GLY A 2 7.07 -3.63 13.08
N VAL A 3 6.59 -3.81 11.84
CA VAL A 3 7.44 -4.09 10.67
C VAL A 3 8.44 -2.96 10.39
N TYR A 4 8.02 -1.69 10.49
CA TYR A 4 8.90 -0.53 10.32
C TYR A 4 9.94 -0.44 11.43
N ALA A 5 9.56 -0.72 12.67
CA ALA A 5 10.50 -0.78 13.79
C ALA A 5 11.53 -1.90 13.62
N ALA A 6 11.09 -3.10 13.22
CA ALA A 6 11.98 -4.23 12.96
C ALA A 6 12.97 -3.90 11.83
N LEU A 7 12.50 -3.30 10.74
CA LEU A 7 13.37 -2.88 9.63
C LEU A 7 14.36 -1.78 10.08
N GLY A 8 13.90 -0.82 10.88
CA GLY A 8 14.76 0.21 11.47
C GLY A 8 15.86 -0.40 12.35
N ILE A 9 15.53 -1.42 13.16
CA ILE A 9 16.52 -2.15 13.98
C ILE A 9 17.54 -2.87 13.10
N VAL A 10 17.09 -3.55 12.04
CA VAL A 10 18.01 -4.21 11.08
C VAL A 10 18.96 -3.18 10.44
N ALA A 11 18.44 -2.03 10.03
CA ALA A 11 19.26 -0.95 9.47
C ALA A 11 20.27 -0.39 10.49
N ALA A 12 19.85 -0.19 11.74
CA ALA A 12 20.74 0.27 12.82
C ALA A 12 21.84 -0.75 13.14
N LEU A 13 21.52 -2.05 13.15
CA LEU A 13 22.52 -3.11 13.35
C LEU A 13 23.54 -3.16 12.21
N LEU A 14 23.09 -3.01 10.96
CA LEU A 14 23.98 -2.93 9.79
C LEU A 14 24.93 -1.74 9.90
N ARG A 15 24.40 -0.57 10.25
CA ARG A 15 25.23 0.63 10.46
C ARG A 15 26.23 0.45 11.60
N ARG A 16 25.78 -0.11 12.73
CA ARG A 16 26.64 -0.41 13.89
C ARG A 16 27.79 -1.34 13.52
N ALA A 17 27.58 -2.31 12.63
CA ALA A 17 28.65 -3.19 12.17
C ALA A 17 29.78 -2.45 11.43
N GLN A 18 29.48 -1.30 10.82
CA GLN A 18 30.45 -0.47 10.10
C GLN A 18 31.07 0.62 10.99
N THR A 19 30.27 1.22 11.89
CA THR A 19 30.69 2.40 12.66
C THR A 19 31.04 2.10 14.12
N GLY A 20 30.63 0.94 14.65
CA GLY A 20 30.70 0.61 16.07
C GLY A 20 29.68 1.35 16.95
N GLN A 21 28.84 2.23 16.39
CA GLN A 21 27.91 3.08 17.15
C GLN A 21 26.46 2.58 17.08
N GLY A 22 25.76 2.60 18.21
CA GLY A 22 24.32 2.33 18.27
C GLY A 22 23.47 3.44 17.66
N GLU A 23 22.15 3.28 17.65
CA GLU A 23 21.20 4.27 17.14
C GLU A 23 19.93 4.32 18.00
N TYR A 24 19.34 5.52 18.14
CA TYR A 24 17.99 5.69 18.64
C TYR A 24 17.01 5.72 17.46
N ILE A 25 16.02 4.83 17.46
CA ILE A 25 15.06 4.68 16.37
C ILE A 25 13.71 5.22 16.86
N ASP A 26 13.29 6.36 16.32
CA ASP A 26 11.97 6.92 16.56
C ASP A 26 10.97 6.37 15.52
N VAL A 27 9.88 5.77 16.00
CA VAL A 27 8.84 5.18 15.14
C VAL A 27 7.48 5.55 15.68
N ALA A 28 6.83 6.51 15.03
CA ALA A 28 5.46 6.86 15.36
C ALA A 28 4.46 5.95 14.62
N MET A 29 3.38 5.54 15.31
CA MET A 29 2.30 4.79 14.67
C MET A 29 1.63 5.58 13.55
N LEU A 30 1.50 6.90 13.72
CA LEU A 30 0.88 7.79 12.74
C LEU A 30 1.70 7.84 11.44
N ASP A 31 3.02 8.00 11.53
CA ASP A 31 3.90 8.06 10.35
C ASP A 31 3.77 6.82 9.50
N VAL A 32 3.73 5.65 10.14
CA VAL A 32 3.56 4.37 9.45
C VAL A 32 2.18 4.27 8.81
N GLN A 33 1.12 4.72 9.48
CA GLN A 33 -0.23 4.73 8.90
C GLN A 33 -0.33 5.65 7.69
N VAL A 34 0.23 6.87 7.78
CA VAL A 34 0.25 7.84 6.68
C VAL A 34 1.06 7.29 5.50
N GLY A 35 2.23 6.69 5.75
CA GLY A 35 3.06 6.09 4.71
C GLY A 35 2.37 4.94 3.96
N LEU A 36 1.50 4.18 4.64
CA LEU A 36 0.75 3.07 4.03
C LEU A 36 -0.46 3.51 3.18
N LEU A 37 -0.81 4.80 3.15
CA LEU A 37 -1.88 5.30 2.28
C LEU A 37 -1.54 5.19 0.79
N ALA A 38 -0.25 5.19 0.43
CA ALA A 38 0.25 4.98 -0.94
C ALA A 38 -0.56 5.74 -2.00
N ASN A 39 -1.21 5.03 -2.93
CA ASN A 39 -2.00 5.62 -4.02
C ASN A 39 -3.14 6.52 -3.53
N GLN A 40 -3.73 6.25 -2.35
CA GLN A 40 -4.79 7.08 -1.79
C GLN A 40 -4.26 8.43 -1.33
N ALA A 41 -3.06 8.48 -0.74
CA ALA A 41 -2.41 9.75 -0.42
C ALA A 41 -2.06 10.52 -1.70
N MET A 42 -1.53 9.85 -2.73
CA MET A 42 -1.22 10.50 -4.01
C MET A 42 -2.47 11.06 -4.70
N ASN A 43 -3.57 10.31 -4.70
CA ASN A 43 -4.85 10.78 -5.24
C ASN A 43 -5.34 12.06 -4.54
N PHE A 44 -5.18 12.16 -3.22
CA PHE A 44 -5.48 13.38 -2.47
C PHE A 44 -4.50 14.52 -2.81
N LEU A 45 -3.20 14.25 -2.75
CA LEU A 45 -2.15 15.27 -2.95
C LEU A 45 -2.20 15.89 -4.35
N LEU A 46 -2.52 15.09 -5.38
CA LEU A 46 -2.61 15.54 -6.76
C LEU A 46 -4.00 16.08 -7.14
N GLY A 47 -5.07 15.51 -6.56
CA GLY A 47 -6.45 15.82 -6.96
C GLY A 47 -7.22 16.72 -5.99
N GLY A 48 -6.69 17.00 -4.80
CA GLY A 48 -7.32 17.77 -3.73
C GLY A 48 -8.58 17.12 -3.12
N ARG A 49 -8.92 15.88 -3.53
CA ARG A 49 -10.14 15.19 -3.12
C ARG A 49 -9.80 14.09 -2.12
N VAL A 50 -10.43 14.15 -0.95
CA VAL A 50 -10.27 13.12 0.08
C VAL A 50 -10.88 11.80 -0.42
N PRO A 51 -10.10 10.70 -0.49
CA PRO A 51 -10.60 9.41 -0.93
C PRO A 51 -11.71 8.89 0.00
N ARG A 52 -12.67 8.16 -0.58
CA ARG A 52 -13.73 7.49 0.17
C ARG A 52 -13.54 5.97 0.11
N ARG A 53 -14.17 5.25 1.03
CA ARG A 53 -14.24 3.78 0.96
C ARG A 53 -15.04 3.38 -0.29
N THR A 54 -14.45 2.57 -1.16
CA THR A 54 -15.04 2.10 -2.43
C THR A 54 -15.24 0.58 -2.46
N GLY A 55 -15.12 -0.11 -1.32
CA GLY A 55 -15.14 -1.56 -1.26
C GLY A 55 -13.90 -2.15 -1.93
N THR A 56 -14.08 -3.15 -2.79
CA THR A 56 -12.98 -3.86 -3.47
C THR A 56 -12.59 -3.24 -4.82
N ALA A 57 -13.28 -2.20 -5.26
CA ALA A 57 -12.99 -1.53 -6.52
C ALA A 57 -11.74 -0.67 -6.43
N HIS A 58 -10.79 -0.91 -7.34
CA HIS A 58 -9.59 -0.11 -7.46
C HIS A 58 -9.94 1.33 -7.91
N PRO A 59 -9.35 2.39 -7.32
CA PRO A 59 -9.77 3.75 -7.61
C PRO A 59 -9.43 4.21 -9.04
N ASN A 60 -8.41 3.62 -9.67
CA ASN A 60 -7.79 4.19 -10.87
C ASN A 60 -7.78 3.24 -12.11
N ILE A 61 -8.14 1.97 -11.97
CA ILE A 61 -8.07 0.95 -13.05
C ILE A 61 -9.32 0.08 -12.98
N GLN A 62 -9.96 -0.19 -14.12
CA GLN A 62 -11.19 -0.99 -14.16
C GLN A 62 -11.24 -1.90 -15.41
N PRO A 63 -11.88 -3.08 -15.31
CA PRO A 63 -12.41 -3.69 -14.08
C PRO A 63 -11.31 -4.27 -13.19
N GLN A 64 -11.24 -3.80 -11.94
CA GLN A 64 -10.39 -4.36 -10.90
C GLN A 64 -11.14 -4.37 -9.57
N ARG A 65 -11.83 -5.48 -9.30
CA ARG A 65 -12.71 -5.66 -8.13
C ARG A 65 -13.09 -7.12 -7.92
N THR A 66 -13.80 -7.37 -6.83
CA THR A 66 -14.47 -8.65 -6.57
C THR A 66 -15.78 -8.75 -7.35
N PHE A 67 -16.05 -9.93 -7.92
CA PHE A 67 -17.29 -10.30 -8.60
C PHE A 67 -17.84 -11.59 -7.99
N ALA A 68 -19.15 -11.63 -7.77
CA ALA A 68 -19.84 -12.81 -7.26
C ALA A 68 -20.04 -13.84 -8.38
N CYS A 69 -19.82 -15.11 -8.04
CA CYS A 69 -20.03 -16.29 -8.87
C CYS A 69 -21.02 -17.25 -8.19
N ALA A 70 -21.33 -18.37 -8.85
CA ALA A 70 -22.31 -19.33 -8.37
C ALA A 70 -21.93 -19.99 -7.02
N ASP A 71 -20.64 -20.12 -6.75
CA ASP A 71 -20.07 -20.89 -5.63
C ASP A 71 -19.09 -20.07 -4.77
N GLY A 72 -18.98 -18.76 -5.00
CA GLY A 72 -18.10 -17.89 -4.23
C GLY A 72 -17.80 -16.57 -4.94
N ASP A 73 -16.75 -15.91 -4.49
CA ASP A 73 -16.29 -14.64 -5.03
C ASP A 73 -14.96 -14.82 -5.77
N ILE A 74 -14.81 -14.15 -6.91
CA ILE A 74 -13.54 -14.05 -7.63
C ILE A 74 -13.08 -12.60 -7.68
N VAL A 75 -11.76 -12.37 -7.74
CA VAL A 75 -11.18 -11.05 -8.02
C VAL A 75 -10.76 -11.03 -9.48
N ILE A 76 -11.35 -10.12 -10.26
CA ILE A 76 -10.91 -9.87 -11.64
C ILE A 76 -10.08 -8.60 -11.63
N VAL A 77 -8.90 -8.67 -12.26
CA VAL A 77 -7.99 -7.54 -12.45
C VAL A 77 -7.64 -7.45 -13.94
N VAL A 78 -8.23 -6.48 -14.62
CA VAL A 78 -7.93 -6.17 -16.01
C VAL A 78 -7.02 -4.95 -16.05
N GLY A 79 -5.81 -5.15 -16.55
CA GLY A 79 -4.76 -4.12 -16.55
C GLY A 79 -4.68 -3.32 -17.84
N ASN A 80 -5.41 -3.70 -18.90
CA ASN A 80 -5.39 -3.01 -20.20
C ASN A 80 -6.62 -3.35 -21.07
N ASP A 81 -6.78 -2.57 -22.14
CA ASP A 81 -7.92 -2.66 -23.07
C ASP A 81 -7.95 -3.98 -23.85
N ALA A 82 -6.80 -4.60 -24.15
CA ALA A 82 -6.76 -5.87 -24.86
C ALA A 82 -7.33 -7.01 -24.00
N GLN A 83 -6.98 -7.03 -22.72
CA GLN A 83 -7.59 -7.93 -21.74
C GLN A 83 -9.07 -7.64 -21.55
N PHE A 84 -9.45 -6.35 -21.52
CA PHE A 84 -10.84 -5.94 -21.39
C PHE A 84 -11.70 -6.41 -22.57
N ALA A 85 -11.17 -6.32 -23.79
CA ALA A 85 -11.88 -6.73 -25.01
C ALA A 85 -12.19 -8.24 -25.06
N THR A 86 -11.45 -9.06 -24.32
CA THR A 86 -11.64 -10.52 -24.26
C THR A 86 -12.27 -11.01 -22.96
N LEU A 87 -12.66 -10.09 -22.06
CA LEU A 87 -13.25 -10.41 -20.77
C LEU A 87 -14.70 -10.91 -20.90
#